data_AF-A0A7Z7IRC6-F1
#
_entry.id   AF-A0A7Z7IRC6-F1
#
_cell.length_a   1.000
_cell.length_b   1.000
_cell.length_c   1.000
_cell.angle_alpha   90.00
_cell.angle_beta   90.00
_cell.angle_gamma   90.00
#
_symmetry.space_group_name_H-M   'P 1'
#
loop_
_entity.id
_entity.type
_entity.pdbx_description
1 polymer ?
#
loop_
_entity_poly.entity_id
_entity_poly.type
_entity_poly.pdbx_seq_one_letter_code
_entity_poly.pdbx_strand_id
1 'polypeptide(L)'
;MYVLAHPCPMCLGSLYYCSPDEVVFLTSLDAYEPHYVDDRKYFEFATFYAEFAKDWQDRRLPMRYEPRPAAVDVYRFWQERNGGSRTVTVVQPG
;
A
#
# COMPACT_ATOMS: atom_id res chain seq x y z
N MET A 1 -1.72 7.54 15.89
CA MET A 1 -0.58 8.07 15.09
C MET A 1 -0.94 9.45 14.57
N TYR A 2 -0.04 10.42 14.66
CA TYR A 2 -0.31 11.80 14.23
C TYR A 2 0.55 12.12 13.01
N VAL A 3 -0.09 12.58 11.93
CA VAL A 3 0.57 12.99 10.68
C VAL A 3 0.04 14.35 10.24
N LEU A 4 0.82 15.14 9.51
CA LEU A 4 0.39 16.48 9.12
C LEU A 4 -0.72 16.44 8.06
N ALA A 5 -0.48 15.71 6.97
CA ALA A 5 -1.35 15.66 5.80
C ALA A 5 -2.02 14.28 5.66
N HIS A 6 -3.13 14.25 4.93
CA HIS A 6 -3.82 13.04 4.52
C HIS A 6 -2.83 12.05 3.87
N PRO A 7 -2.71 10.81 4.38
CA PRO A 7 -1.63 9.90 4.01
C PRO A 7 -1.80 9.37 2.59
N CYS A 8 -0.86 9.67 1.70
CA CYS A 8 -0.83 9.13 0.33
C CYS A 8 -0.82 7.58 0.33
N PRO A 9 -1.09 6.92 -0.81
CA PRO A 9 -1.23 5.46 -0.88
C PRO A 9 -0.07 4.66 -0.27
N MET A 10 1.17 5.13 -0.41
CA MET A 10 2.34 4.49 0.20
C MET A 10 2.25 4.53 1.73
N CYS A 11 2.06 5.73 2.30
CA CYS A 11 1.94 5.92 3.74
C CYS A 11 0.73 5.16 4.28
N LEU A 12 -0.41 5.18 3.56
CA LEU A 12 -1.61 4.43 3.93
C LEU A 12 -1.33 2.94 4.03
N GLY A 13 -0.66 2.33 3.04
CA GLY A 13 -0.27 0.92 3.10
C GLY A 13 0.61 0.59 4.32
N SER A 14 1.58 1.46 4.63
CA SER A 14 2.41 1.32 5.83
C SER A 14 1.61 1.43 7.12
N LEU A 15 0.64 2.34 7.19
CA LEU A 15 -0.24 2.50 8.37
C LEU A 15 -1.04 1.23 8.64
N TYR A 16 -1.64 0.62 7.62
CA TYR A 16 -2.34 -0.66 7.77
C TYR A 16 -1.42 -1.78 8.27
N TYR A 17 -0.20 -1.85 7.75
CA TYR A 17 0.78 -2.84 8.21
C TYR A 17 1.22 -2.61 9.67
N CYS A 18 1.33 -1.35 10.10
CA CYS A 18 1.66 -1.00 11.48
C CYS A 18 0.48 -1.18 12.46
N SER A 19 -0.76 -1.15 11.96
CA SER A 19 -1.99 -1.33 12.75
C SER A 19 -2.07 -0.42 14.00
N PRO A 20 -1.91 0.91 13.89
CA PRO A 20 -2.18 1.82 15.00
C PRO A 20 -3.68 1.84 15.34
N ASP A 21 -4.03 2.16 16.59
CA ASP A 21 -5.44 2.26 17.02
C ASP A 21 -6.20 3.36 16.24
N GLU A 22 -5.52 4.46 15.91
CA GLU A 22 -6.10 5.59 15.18
C GLU A 22 -5.02 6.35 14.38
N VAL A 23 -5.41 7.03 13.30
CA VAL A 23 -4.59 8.02 12.59
C VAL A 23 -5.29 9.37 12.59
N VAL A 24 -4.65 10.38 13.17
CA VAL A 24 -5.11 11.77 13.18
C VAL A 24 -4.28 12.58 12.20
N PHE A 25 -4.93 13.34 11.33
CA PHE A 25 -4.29 14.21 10.34
C PHE A 25 -4.95 15.58 10.27
N LEU A 26 -4.19 16.62 9.87
CA LEU A 26 -4.62 18.02 9.97
C LEU A 26 -4.98 18.65 8.63
N THR A 27 -4.42 18.16 7.51
CA THR A 27 -4.61 18.78 6.19
C THR A 27 -5.12 17.75 5.18
N SER A 28 -6.22 18.05 4.49
CA SER A 28 -6.76 17.23 3.41
C SER A 28 -5.93 17.38 2.12
N LEU A 29 -6.02 16.39 1.22
CA LEU A 29 -5.38 16.44 -0.10
C LEU A 29 -5.67 17.74 -0.85
N ASP A 30 -6.95 18.04 -1.02
CA ASP A 30 -7.45 19.22 -1.74
C ASP A 30 -6.94 20.54 -1.14
N ALA A 31 -6.65 20.58 0.17
CA ALA A 31 -6.20 21.78 0.85
C ALA A 31 -4.71 22.10 0.61
N TYR A 32 -3.85 21.09 0.41
CA TYR A 32 -2.43 21.34 0.16
C TYR A 32 -2.00 21.13 -1.30
N GLU A 33 -2.78 20.42 -2.12
CA GLU A 33 -2.49 20.24 -3.55
C GLU A 33 -2.15 21.56 -4.28
N PRO A 34 -2.86 22.69 -4.05
CA PRO A 34 -2.52 23.95 -4.72
C PRO A 34 -1.16 24.54 -4.31
N HIS A 35 -0.60 24.07 -3.19
CA HIS A 35 0.61 24.62 -2.57
C HIS A 35 1.83 23.72 -2.73
N TYR A 36 1.64 22.45 -3.13
CA TYR A 36 2.71 21.47 -3.21
C TYR A 36 2.52 20.54 -4.40
N VAL A 37 3.52 20.51 -5.28
CA VAL A 37 3.59 19.63 -6.43
C VAL A 37 4.80 18.72 -6.27
N ASP A 38 4.60 17.41 -6.40
CA ASP A 38 5.66 16.41 -6.59
C ASP A 38 5.35 15.64 -7.88
N ASP A 39 6.10 15.95 -8.94
CA ASP A 39 5.97 15.38 -10.27
C ASP A 39 7.21 14.56 -10.61
N ARG A 40 7.10 13.24 -10.43
CA ARG A 40 8.14 12.29 -10.84
C ARG A 40 7.65 11.45 -11.98
N LYS A 41 8.60 10.78 -12.65
CA LYS A 41 8.38 9.95 -13.85
C LYS A 41 7.08 9.11 -13.84
N TYR A 42 6.71 8.52 -12.70
CA TYR A 42 5.51 7.70 -12.56
C TYR A 42 4.62 8.10 -11.37
N PHE A 43 4.90 9.24 -10.75
CA PHE A 43 4.23 9.70 -9.53
C PHE A 43 3.79 11.13 -9.72
N GLU A 44 2.50 11.37 -9.52
CA GLU A 44 1.92 12.70 -9.56
C GLU A 44 1.00 12.78 -8.36
N PHE A 45 1.32 13.69 -7.43
CA PHE A 45 0.73 13.69 -6.10
C PHE A 45 -0.81 13.62 -6.13
N ALA A 46 -1.45 14.49 -6.92
CA ALA A 46 -2.91 14.63 -6.99
C ALA A 46 -3.62 13.40 -7.55
N THR A 47 -3.02 12.73 -8.53
CA THR A 47 -3.67 11.64 -9.28
C THR A 47 -3.17 10.25 -8.90
N PHE A 48 -2.17 10.14 -8.03
CA PHE A 48 -1.53 8.86 -7.70
C PHE A 48 -2.48 7.82 -7.09
N TYR A 49 -3.54 8.23 -6.38
CA TYR A 49 -4.57 7.29 -5.90
C TYR A 49 -5.25 6.52 -7.03
N ALA A 50 -5.44 7.16 -8.20
CA ALA A 50 -6.07 6.52 -9.34
C ALA A 50 -5.22 5.38 -9.93
N GLU A 51 -3.90 5.36 -9.72
CA GLU A 51 -3.03 4.27 -10.19
C GLU A 51 -3.34 2.94 -9.50
N PHE A 52 -3.87 2.96 -8.27
CA PHE A 52 -4.18 1.73 -7.52
C PHE A 52 -5.47 1.05 -7.98
N ALA A 53 -6.39 1.80 -8.60
CA ALA A 53 -7.61 1.27 -9.19
C ALA A 53 -7.37 0.59 -10.55
N LYS A 54 -6.20 0.79 -11.15
CA LYS A 54 -5.84 0.19 -12.43
C LYS A 54 -5.32 -1.24 -12.26
N ASP A 55 -5.62 -2.08 -13.25
CA ASP A 55 -4.90 -3.33 -13.46
C ASP A 55 -3.40 -3.05 -13.56
N TRP A 56 -2.57 -3.97 -13.08
CA TRP A 56 -1.12 -3.72 -12.93
C TRP A 56 -0.42 -3.49 -14.26
N GLN A 57 -1.00 -3.96 -15.35
CA GLN A 57 -0.56 -3.76 -16.73
C GLN A 57 -0.86 -2.36 -17.27
N ASP A 58 -1.89 -1.69 -16.73
CA ASP A 58 -2.38 -0.38 -17.18
C ASP A 58 -1.80 0.79 -16.36
N ARG A 59 -0.94 0.49 -15.39
CA ARG A 59 -0.27 1.48 -14.56
C ARG A 59 0.78 2.26 -15.35
N ARG A 60 1.00 3.50 -14.95
CA ARG A 60 2.09 4.34 -15.49
C ARG A 60 3.46 3.71 -15.22
N LEU A 61 3.61 3.00 -14.10
CA LEU A 61 4.82 2.25 -13.75
C LEU A 61 4.86 0.93 -14.54
N PRO A 62 5.85 0.72 -15.43
CA PRO A 62 5.95 -0.53 -16.19
C PRO A 62 6.23 -1.71 -15.26
N MET A 63 5.36 -2.71 -15.33
CA MET A 63 5.46 -3.94 -14.57
C MET A 63 5.54 -5.13 -15.54
N ARG A 64 6.38 -6.11 -15.25
CA ARG A 64 6.53 -7.34 -16.05
C ARG A 64 6.37 -8.55 -15.16
N TYR A 65 5.38 -9.38 -15.46
CA TYR A 65 5.23 -10.69 -14.83
C TYR A 65 6.16 -11.71 -15.50
N GLU A 66 7.00 -12.34 -14.69
CA GLU A 66 7.97 -13.33 -15.15
C GLU A 66 7.88 -14.58 -14.27
N PRO A 67 7.00 -15.54 -14.62
CA PRO A 67 6.72 -16.67 -13.75
C PRO A 67 7.95 -17.58 -13.58
N ARG A 68 8.12 -18.06 -12.36
CA ARG A 68 9.07 -19.11 -11.98
C ARG A 68 8.32 -20.10 -11.08
N PRO A 69 8.13 -21.38 -11.49
CA PRO A 69 7.41 -22.35 -10.68
C PRO A 69 7.96 -22.47 -9.25
N ALA A 70 9.28 -22.42 -9.09
CA ALA A 70 9.95 -22.50 -7.79
C ALA A 70 9.78 -21.24 -6.92
N ALA A 71 9.28 -20.12 -7.44
CA ALA A 71 9.10 -18.90 -6.64
C ALA A 71 8.07 -19.09 -5.51
N VAL A 72 7.16 -20.08 -5.63
CA VAL A 72 6.22 -20.39 -4.56
C VAL A 72 6.88 -21.12 -3.37
N ASP A 73 8.04 -21.73 -3.57
CA ASP A 73 8.68 -22.60 -2.57
C ASP A 73 9.13 -21.83 -1.32
N VAL A 74 9.51 -20.55 -1.46
CA VAL A 74 9.83 -19.70 -0.29
C VAL A 74 8.63 -19.54 0.65
N TYR A 75 7.42 -19.45 0.09
CA TYR A 75 6.20 -19.32 0.87
C TYR A 75 5.77 -20.66 1.49
N ARG A 76 5.99 -21.78 0.79
CA ARG A 76 5.80 -23.14 1.35
C ARG A 76 6.74 -23.36 2.54
N PHE A 77 8.00 -22.99 2.39
CA PHE A 77 8.99 -23.07 3.47
C PHE A 77 8.65 -22.17 4.67
N TRP A 78 8.15 -20.96 4.40
CA TRP A 78 7.62 -20.11 5.48
C TRP A 78 6.44 -20.80 6.19
N GLN A 79 5.50 -21.38 5.45
CA GLN A 79 4.34 -22.09 5.99
C GLN A 79 4.75 -23.27 6.89
N GLU A 80 5.69 -24.10 6.46
CA GLU A 80 6.24 -25.23 7.23
C GLU A 80 6.81 -24.79 8.59
N ARG A 81 7.41 -23.59 8.64
CA ARG A 81 8.03 -23.03 9.85
C ARG A 81 7.09 -22.23 10.74
N ASN A 82 5.93 -21.80 10.21
CA ASN A 82 5.02 -20.88 10.89
C ASN A 82 3.62 -21.47 11.11
N GLY A 83 3.56 -22.78 11.44
CA GLY A 83 2.33 -23.40 11.94
C GLY A 83 1.41 -24.02 10.90
N GLY A 84 1.83 -24.07 9.61
CA GLY A 84 1.29 -24.93 8.54
C GLY A 84 -0.15 -24.65 8.07
N SER A 85 -1.02 -24.24 8.99
CA SER A 85 -2.42 -23.94 8.80
C SER A 85 -2.60 -22.45 8.55
N ARG A 86 -3.41 -22.10 7.56
CA ARG A 86 -3.81 -20.71 7.32
C ARG A 86 -4.79 -20.29 8.42
N THR A 87 -4.27 -19.91 9.58
CA THR A 87 -5.04 -19.13 10.55
C THR A 87 -4.99 -17.68 10.13
N VAL A 88 -6.04 -17.25 9.42
CA VAL A 88 -6.31 -15.81 9.30
C VAL A 88 -6.73 -15.35 10.68
N THR A 89 -5.94 -14.51 11.33
CA THR A 89 -6.37 -13.81 12.54
C THR A 89 -7.61 -13.01 12.16
N VAL A 90 -8.78 -13.43 12.64
CA VAL A 90 -10.01 -12.64 12.48
C VAL A 90 -9.81 -11.40 13.35
N VAL A 91 -9.45 -10.28 12.72
CA VAL A 91 -9.45 -8.98 13.39
C VAL A 91 -10.92 -8.64 13.64
N GLN A 92 -11.34 -8.67 14.90
CA GLN A 92 -12.67 -8.20 15.25
C GLN A 92 -12.71 -6.68 15.03
N PRO A 93 -13.75 -6.13 14.39
CA PRO A 93 -13.93 -4.70 14.36
C PRO A 93 -14.13 -4.21 15.80
N GLY A 94 -13.28 -3.27 16.22
CA GLY A 94 -13.42 -2.58 17.51
C GLY A 94 -14.60 -1.62 17.55
#